data_AF-A0ABD1T821-F1
#
_entry.id   AF-A0ABD1T821-F1
#
_cell.length_a   1.000
_cell.length_b   1.000
_cell.length_c   1.000
_cell.angle_alpha   90.00
_cell.angle_beta   90.00
_cell.angle_gamma   90.00
#
_symmetry.space_group_name_H-M   'P 1'
#
loop_
_entity.id
_entity.type
_entity.pdbx_description
1 polymer ?
#
loop_
_entity_poly.entity_id
_entity_poly.type
_entity_poly.pdbx_seq_one_letter_code
_entity_poly.pdbx_strand_id
1 'polypeptide(L)'
;MAAEDTTQATKNKVWIEVNLTFQVYDAFISTDLAKLGYIYVNIDDCWSEMERNSKGQLVHDPKTFSSGIKALADYVHSKGLELGIYTDAGKYGHIENSNMAISKTPRF
;
A
#
# COMPACT_ATOMS: atom_id res chain seq x y z
N MET A 1 -30.06 -6.91 23.01
CA MET A 1 -29.54 -6.80 21.63
C MET A 1 -28.06 -7.09 21.70
N ALA A 2 -27.61 -8.19 21.09
CA ALA A 2 -26.19 -8.52 21.04
C ALA A 2 -25.49 -7.47 20.16
N ALA A 3 -24.34 -6.96 20.62
CA ALA A 3 -23.48 -6.13 19.79
C ALA A 3 -23.01 -6.98 18.60
N GLU A 4 -23.21 -6.49 17.38
CA GLU A 4 -22.61 -7.10 16.20
C GLU A 4 -21.08 -7.05 16.33
N ASP A 5 -20.44 -8.19 16.09
CA ASP A 5 -18.99 -8.34 16.07
C ASP A 5 -18.42 -7.59 14.86
N THR A 6 -17.93 -6.36 15.09
CA THR A 6 -17.38 -5.48 14.06
C THR A 6 -15.99 -5.91 13.57
N THR A 7 -15.38 -6.94 14.17
CA THR A 7 -14.01 -7.38 13.78
C THR A 7 -13.96 -8.11 12.44
N GLN A 8 -15.10 -8.60 11.95
CA GLN A 8 -15.17 -9.28 10.66
C GLN A 8 -15.37 -8.33 9.47
N ALA A 9 -15.85 -7.10 9.70
CA ALA A 9 -16.14 -6.12 8.65
C ALA A 9 -14.89 -5.45 8.05
N THR A 10 -13.75 -5.47 8.75
CA THR A 10 -12.48 -4.90 8.26
C THR A 10 -11.65 -5.85 7.39
N LYS A 11 -11.91 -7.17 7.41
CA LYS A 11 -11.10 -8.18 6.70
C LYS A 11 -11.30 -8.22 5.18
N ASN A 12 -12.32 -7.53 4.66
CA ASN A 12 -12.71 -7.58 3.23
C ASN A 12 -12.59 -6.23 2.51
N LYS A 13 -11.92 -5.24 3.11
CA LYS A 13 -11.77 -3.93 2.48
C LYS A 13 -10.41 -3.82 1.79
N VAL A 14 -10.40 -4.17 0.51
CA VAL A 14 -9.27 -3.94 -0.39
C VAL A 14 -9.34 -2.48 -0.85
N TRP A 15 -8.32 -1.69 -0.50
CA TRP A 15 -8.25 -0.26 -0.84
C TRP A 15 -7.30 0.03 -2.02
N ILE A 16 -6.45 -0.95 -2.35
CA ILE A 16 -5.51 -0.89 -3.47
C ILE A 16 -5.84 -2.05 -4.40
N GLU A 17 -5.94 -1.77 -5.69
CA GLU A 17 -6.03 -2.81 -6.72
C GLU A 17 -4.76 -2.78 -7.57
N VAL A 18 -4.05 -3.90 -7.67
CA VAL A 18 -2.79 -3.98 -8.44
C VAL A 18 -2.98 -3.63 -9.91
N ASN A 19 -4.16 -3.88 -10.47
CA ASN A 19 -4.47 -3.50 -11.85
C ASN A 19 -4.59 -1.98 -12.04
N LEU A 20 -5.13 -1.26 -11.05
CA LEU A 20 -5.13 0.21 -11.07
C LEU A 20 -3.70 0.75 -11.00
N THR A 21 -2.85 0.09 -10.23
CA THR A 21 -1.43 0.43 -10.16
C THR A 21 -0.77 0.33 -11.54
N PHE A 22 -0.93 -0.79 -12.27
CA PHE A 22 -0.40 -0.92 -13.63
C PHE A 22 -0.96 0.11 -14.62
N GLN A 23 -2.26 0.43 -14.54
CA GLN A 23 -2.88 1.45 -15.38
C GLN A 23 -2.28 2.85 -15.17
N VAL A 24 -1.96 3.21 -13.92
CA VAL A 24 -1.28 4.48 -13.62
C VAL A 24 0.11 4.52 -14.26
N TYR A 25 0.88 3.43 -14.19
CA TYR A 25 2.19 3.35 -14.86
C TYR A 25 2.07 3.47 -16.39
N ASP A 26 1.11 2.78 -17.01
CA ASP A 26 0.89 2.89 -18.45
C ASP A 26 0.37 4.29 -18.86
N ALA A 27 -0.37 4.97 -17.98
CA ALA A 27 -0.80 6.36 -18.19
C ALA A 27 0.41 7.31 -18.24
N PHE A 28 1.42 7.14 -17.37
CA PHE A 28 2.62 7.98 -17.38
C PHE A 28 3.38 7.95 -18.71
N ILE A 29 3.41 6.78 -19.35
CA ILE A 29 4.05 6.61 -20.66
C ILE A 29 3.16 7.14 -21.78
N SER A 30 1.87 6.79 -21.78
CA SER A 30 0.95 7.16 -22.87
C SER A 30 0.59 8.66 -22.90
N THR A 31 0.73 9.36 -21.78
CA THR A 31 0.47 10.80 -21.66
C THR A 31 1.74 11.66 -21.73
N ASP A 32 2.91 11.05 -21.98
CA ASP A 32 4.21 11.71 -21.99
C ASP A 32 4.64 12.38 -20.66
N LEU A 33 3.93 12.14 -19.55
CA LEU A 33 4.32 12.63 -18.22
C LEU A 33 5.73 12.17 -17.84
N ALA A 34 6.11 10.94 -18.20
CA ALA A 34 7.47 10.45 -17.99
C ALA A 34 8.53 11.32 -18.70
N LYS A 35 8.24 11.81 -19.92
CA LYS A 35 9.14 12.70 -20.67
C LYS A 35 9.25 14.09 -20.05
N LEU A 36 8.23 14.50 -19.29
CA LEU A 36 8.24 15.74 -18.51
C LEU A 36 8.94 15.59 -17.15
N GLY A 37 9.44 14.39 -16.82
CA GLY A 37 10.22 14.12 -15.60
C GLY A 37 9.42 13.49 -14.46
N TYR A 38 8.14 13.17 -14.65
CA TYR A 38 7.36 12.41 -13.67
C TYR A 38 7.72 10.93 -13.79
N ILE A 39 8.73 10.49 -13.05
CA ILE A 39 9.23 9.11 -13.14
C ILE A 39 8.83 8.23 -11.96
N TYR A 40 8.38 8.81 -10.84
CA TYR A 40 7.98 8.06 -9.66
C TYR A 40 6.48 7.81 -9.62
N VAL A 41 6.11 6.57 -9.34
CA VAL A 41 4.75 6.23 -8.91
C VAL A 41 4.87 5.53 -7.57
N ASN A 42 4.10 6.02 -6.61
CA ASN A 42 4.26 5.64 -5.21
C ASN A 42 3.03 4.85 -4.75
N ILE A 43 3.27 3.73 -4.08
CA ILE A 43 2.24 3.00 -3.35
C ILE A 43 2.20 3.57 -1.93
N ASP A 44 1.04 4.12 -1.57
CA ASP A 44 0.80 4.67 -0.23
C ASP A 44 0.33 3.57 0.75
N ASP A 45 -0.24 3.96 1.89
CA ASP A 45 -0.67 3.01 2.94
C ASP A 45 -1.64 1.92 2.41
N CYS A 46 -1.81 0.83 3.17
CA CYS A 46 -2.61 -0.37 2.83
C CYS A 46 -1.94 -1.40 1.89
N TRP A 47 -0.63 -1.36 1.66
CA TRP A 47 0.05 -2.33 0.78
C TRP A 47 0.50 -3.63 1.47
N SER A 48 0.70 -3.57 2.79
CA SER A 48 1.20 -4.69 3.59
C SER A 48 0.07 -5.43 4.31
N GLU A 49 0.38 -6.65 4.75
CA GLU A 49 -0.34 -7.29 5.85
C GLU A 49 -0.30 -6.40 7.10
N MET A 50 -1.32 -6.55 7.95
CA MET A 50 -1.43 -5.83 9.23
C MET A 50 -0.37 -6.27 10.25
N GLU A 51 0.18 -7.46 10.06
CA GLU A 51 1.16 -8.06 10.97
C GLU A 51 2.47 -8.32 10.23
N ARG A 52 3.57 -8.02 10.90
CA ARG A 52 4.90 -8.37 10.42
C ARG A 52 5.08 -9.88 10.46
N ASN A 53 5.91 -10.40 9.57
CA ASN A 53 6.27 -11.82 9.60
C ASN A 53 7.09 -12.16 10.87
N SER A 54 7.40 -13.45 11.07
CA SER A 54 8.17 -13.92 12.22
C SER A 54 9.58 -13.35 12.35
N LYS A 55 10.09 -12.67 11.31
CA LYS A 55 11.38 -11.97 11.29
C LYS A 55 11.22 -10.46 11.54
N GLY A 56 10.02 -9.97 11.84
CA GLY A 56 9.73 -8.56 12.05
C GLY A 56 9.68 -7.72 10.76
N GLN A 57 9.56 -8.36 9.59
CA GLN A 57 9.54 -7.66 8.30
C GLN A 57 8.11 -7.34 7.87
N LEU A 58 7.92 -6.18 7.24
CA LEU A 58 6.70 -5.90 6.48
C LEU A 58 6.60 -6.89 5.32
N VAL A 59 5.41 -7.45 5.13
CA VAL A 59 5.11 -8.35 4.02
C VAL A 59 3.90 -7.80 3.30
N HIS A 60 3.88 -7.91 1.97
CA HIS A 60 2.77 -7.43 1.15
C HIS A 60 1.50 -8.23 1.43
N ASP A 61 0.33 -7.61 1.23
CA ASP A 61 -0.92 -8.36 1.17
C ASP A 61 -0.90 -9.29 -0.05
N PRO A 62 -0.91 -10.63 0.13
CA PRO A 62 -0.83 -11.58 -0.97
C PRO A 62 -2.12 -11.64 -1.81
N LYS A 63 -3.25 -11.11 -1.32
CA LYS A 63 -4.47 -10.99 -2.12
C LYS A 63 -4.34 -9.87 -3.14
N THR A 64 -3.84 -8.72 -2.69
CA THR A 64 -3.67 -7.53 -3.53
C THR A 64 -2.45 -7.67 -4.42
N PHE A 65 -1.30 -8.06 -3.87
CA PHE A 65 -0.03 -8.21 -4.57
C PHE A 65 0.36 -9.69 -4.68
N SER A 66 -0.46 -10.49 -5.36
CA SER A 66 -0.26 -11.94 -5.49
C SER A 66 1.07 -12.35 -6.13
N SER A 67 1.65 -11.49 -6.97
CA SER A 67 2.99 -11.67 -7.56
C SER A 67 4.11 -11.02 -6.74
N GLY A 68 3.78 -10.37 -5.63
CA GLY A 68 4.68 -9.62 -4.76
C GLY A 68 5.11 -8.26 -5.29
N ILE A 69 5.63 -7.42 -4.38
CA ILE A 69 6.12 -6.07 -4.69
C ILE A 69 7.32 -6.10 -5.65
N LYS A 70 8.16 -7.15 -5.59
CA LYS A 70 9.31 -7.28 -6.50
C LYS A 70 8.84 -7.37 -7.97
N ALA A 71 7.84 -8.20 -8.26
CA ALA A 71 7.34 -8.34 -9.63
C ALA A 71 6.75 -7.03 -10.15
N LEU A 72 6.06 -6.29 -9.27
CA LEU A 72 5.59 -4.95 -9.60
C LEU A 72 6.76 -4.00 -9.88
N ALA A 73 7.78 -3.96 -9.01
CA ALA A 73 8.97 -3.13 -9.22
C ALA A 73 9.70 -3.46 -10.53
N ASP A 74 9.88 -4.75 -10.84
CA ASP A 74 10.51 -5.19 -12.09
C ASP A 74 9.73 -4.69 -13.31
N TYR A 75 8.39 -4.77 -13.27
CA TYR A 75 7.52 -4.24 -14.34
C TYR A 75 7.69 -2.73 -14.48
N VAL A 76 7.68 -2.00 -13.37
CA VAL A 76 7.80 -0.53 -13.34
C VAL A 76 9.14 -0.07 -13.90
N HIS A 77 10.24 -0.68 -13.45
CA HIS A 77 11.58 -0.37 -13.95
C HIS A 77 11.71 -0.72 -15.44
N SER A 78 11.04 -1.78 -15.92
CA SER A 78 11.04 -2.12 -17.36
C SER A 78 10.42 -1.04 -18.25
N LYS A 79 9.62 -0.13 -17.66
CA LYS A 79 9.00 1.03 -18.33
C LYS A 79 9.82 2.32 -18.19
N GLY A 80 10.98 2.27 -17.51
CA GLY A 80 11.80 3.45 -17.23
C GLY A 80 11.21 4.36 -16.13
N LEU A 81 10.36 3.80 -15.27
CA LEU A 81 9.76 4.46 -14.12
C LEU A 81 10.35 3.89 -12.83
N GLU A 82 10.17 4.59 -11.72
CA GLU A 82 10.65 4.27 -10.37
C GLU A 82 9.47 3.98 -9.43
N LEU A 83 9.60 2.97 -8.58
CA LEU A 83 8.58 2.61 -7.59
C LEU A 83 8.90 3.18 -6.20
N GLY A 84 8.01 4.00 -5.67
CA GLY A 84 8.02 4.39 -4.25
C GLY A 84 7.10 3.51 -3.40
N ILE A 85 7.42 3.35 -2.11
CA ILE A 85 6.63 2.57 -1.16
C ILE A 85 6.53 3.26 0.20
N TYR A 86 5.34 3.24 0.80
CA TYR A 86 5.06 3.87 2.08
C TYR A 86 5.51 3.02 3.28
N THR A 87 5.96 3.71 4.33
CA THR A 87 6.14 3.17 5.68
C THR A 87 5.95 4.28 6.71
N ASP A 88 5.79 3.90 7.98
CA ASP A 88 5.62 4.83 9.10
C ASP A 88 6.76 4.65 10.12
N ALA A 89 7.15 5.74 10.78
CA ALA A 89 8.16 5.73 11.84
C ALA A 89 7.60 5.30 13.21
N GLY A 90 6.33 4.91 13.26
CA GLY A 90 5.64 4.31 14.38
C GLY A 90 5.69 2.78 14.36
N LYS A 91 5.20 2.18 15.45
CA LYS A 91 5.09 0.71 15.56
C LYS A 91 4.09 0.13 14.56
N TYR A 92 3.09 0.93 14.20
CA TYR A 92 1.96 0.57 13.34
C TYR A 92 1.81 1.61 12.22
N GLY A 93 1.37 1.18 11.04
CA GLY A 93 0.98 2.09 9.95
C GLY A 93 -0.18 3.02 10.34
N HIS A 94 -0.41 4.09 9.57
CA HIS A 94 -1.46 5.08 9.89
C HIS A 94 -2.84 4.41 10.03
N ILE A 95 -3.19 3.52 9.11
CA ILE A 95 -4.45 2.76 9.15
C ILE A 95 -4.49 1.67 10.22
N GLU A 96 -3.36 1.08 10.59
CA GLU A 96 -3.30 0.07 11.66
C GLU A 96 -3.67 0.69 13.02
N ASN A 97 -3.42 2.00 13.18
CA ASN A 97 -3.81 2.79 14.34
C ASN A 97 -5.29 3.21 14.37
N SER A 98 -6.08 2.98 13.32
CA SER A 98 -7.46 3.49 13.25
C SER A 98 -8.46 2.83 14.23
N ASN A 99 -8.05 1.77 14.92
CA ASN A 99 -8.77 1.20 16.08
C ASN A 99 -8.30 1.77 17.44
N MET A 100 -7.23 2.57 17.46
CA MET A 100 -6.93 3.46 18.59
C MET A 100 -7.62 4.79 18.31
N ALA A 101 -8.64 5.11 19.10
CA ALA A 101 -9.30 6.41 19.06
C ALA A 101 -8.25 7.54 18.95
N ILE A 102 -8.45 8.44 17.99
CA ILE A 102 -7.63 9.63 17.66
C ILE A 102 -7.38 10.56 18.89
N SER A 103 -7.92 10.23 20.06
CA SER A 103 -7.79 10.97 21.31
C SER A 103 -6.49 10.75 22.10
N LYS A 104 -5.57 9.86 21.67
CA LYS A 104 -4.38 9.53 22.49
C LYS A 104 -3.01 9.67 21.85
N THR A 105 -2.89 10.10 20.60
CA THR A 105 -1.57 10.33 19.99
C THR A 105 -1.03 11.71 20.40
N PRO A 106 0.12 11.82 21.09
CA PRO A 106 0.74 13.12 21.36
C PRO A 106 1.09 13.81 20.05
N ARG A 107 0.70 15.08 19.90
CA ARG A 107 1.26 15.94 18.85
C ARG A 107 2.67 16.33 19.28
N PHE A 108 3.64 16.10 18.39
CA PHE A 108 4.98 16.69 18.50
C PHE A 108 4.90 18.21 18.31
#